data_AF-A0A9P6NW01-F1
#
_entry.id   AF-A0A9P6NW01-F1
#
_cell.length_a   1.000
_cell.length_b   1.000
_cell.length_c   1.000
_cell.angle_alpha   90.00
_cell.angle_beta   90.00
_cell.angle_gamma   90.00
#
_symmetry.space_group_name_H-M   'P 1'
#
loop_
_entity.id
_entity.type
_entity.pdbx_description
1 polymer ?
#
loop_
_entity_poly.entity_id
_entity_poly.type
_entity_poly.pdbx_seq_one_letter_code
_entity_poly.pdbx_strand_id
1 'polypeptide(L)'
;MAQRGLSCMLLLIIAASLFLNVQANWDPATGHLWDYKPTAEWLSQHPPVAVTRNIQVAECSHNTRLHFPEVQVFAYFAVNHADDYYHGCPYGTCSAFTELPTTADLEPDFTNSHAFFWHYLGGIPGVGTNPIADPKTGGFGYEGMNGAFHDGPAVTTEEQVDHDRNWSQKPLPDAWPKSLDLSKYVVTHGPVQPICARPGEPNHDPGQAPGAYGNYTPAPASQYFPPNPISGGSAPPPSTNHTPNHPKVNPVKQPEKCAQYCQCVSSCKTNAPCELRCGRKSKKCAGVSCS
;
A
#
# COMPACT_ATOMS: atom_id res chain seq x y z
N MET A 1 39.14 -5.97 43.16
CA MET A 1 37.67 -6.03 42.98
C MET A 1 37.21 -4.81 42.19
N ALA A 2 37.24 -4.82 40.85
CA ALA A 2 36.65 -3.73 40.05
C ALA A 2 36.55 -4.08 38.54
N GLN A 3 36.19 -5.31 38.16
CA GLN A 3 36.21 -5.68 36.72
C GLN A 3 35.14 -6.68 36.29
N ARG A 4 34.06 -6.82 37.07
CA ARG A 4 32.94 -7.74 36.74
C ARG A 4 31.58 -7.04 36.54
N GLY A 5 31.51 -5.72 36.66
CA GLY A 5 30.25 -4.97 36.55
C GLY A 5 29.92 -4.38 35.18
N LEU A 6 30.93 -4.13 34.33
CA LEU A 6 30.73 -3.37 33.08
C LEU A 6 30.21 -4.21 31.91
N SER A 7 30.45 -5.53 31.91
CA SER A 7 30.11 -6.39 30.77
C SER A 7 28.61 -6.73 30.72
N CYS A 8 27.92 -6.78 31.86
CA CYS A 8 26.51 -7.14 31.91
C CYS A 8 25.57 -5.96 31.58
N MET A 9 25.97 -4.71 31.89
CA MET A 9 25.20 -3.52 31.50
C MET A 9 25.30 -3.22 30.00
N LEU A 10 26.45 -3.49 29.36
CA LEU A 10 26.61 -3.27 27.92
C LEU A 10 25.78 -4.24 27.08
N LEU A 11 25.61 -5.49 27.55
CA LEU A 11 24.77 -6.51 26.91
C LEU A 11 23.26 -6.22 27.04
N LEU A 12 22.83 -5.55 28.11
CA LEU A 12 21.43 -5.14 28.29
C LEU A 12 21.05 -3.92 27.42
N ILE A 13 21.99 -3.01 27.16
CA ILE A 13 21.75 -1.87 26.25
C ILE A 13 21.69 -2.34 24.79
N ILE A 14 22.51 -3.32 24.38
CA ILE A 14 22.49 -3.86 23.01
C ILE A 14 21.22 -4.69 22.74
N ALA A 15 20.65 -5.34 23.76
CA ALA A 15 19.41 -6.10 23.62
C ALA A 15 18.14 -5.22 23.52
N ALA A 16 18.20 -3.96 23.97
CA ALA A 16 17.08 -3.02 23.86
C ALA A 16 17.00 -2.32 22.49
N SER A 17 18.08 -2.38 21.69
CA SER A 17 18.19 -1.65 20.41
C SER A 17 17.75 -2.46 19.17
N LEU A 18 17.19 -3.66 19.35
CA LEU A 18 16.82 -4.57 18.25
C LEU A 18 15.32 -4.65 17.97
N PHE A 19 14.54 -3.69 18.47
CA PHE A 19 13.22 -3.42 17.91
C PHE A 19 13.38 -2.53 16.68
N LEU A 20 13.83 -3.11 15.57
CA LEU A 20 13.54 -2.60 14.24
C LEU A 20 12.02 -2.75 14.04
N ASN A 21 11.25 -1.86 14.68
CA ASN A 21 9.86 -1.70 14.36
C ASN A 21 9.84 -1.17 12.92
N VAL A 22 9.36 -1.98 11.99
CA VAL A 22 8.82 -1.45 10.74
C VAL A 22 7.67 -0.55 11.17
N GLN A 23 7.92 0.75 11.27
CA GLN A 23 6.90 1.71 11.67
C GLN A 23 6.21 2.14 10.39
N ALA A 24 5.13 1.49 9.97
CA ALA A 24 4.30 2.12 8.95
C ALA A 24 3.87 3.48 9.51
N ASN A 25 4.38 4.56 8.90
CA ASN A 25 4.04 5.91 9.32
C ASN A 25 2.86 6.32 8.48
N TRP A 26 1.76 6.62 9.17
CA TRP A 26 0.52 7.04 8.56
C TRP A 26 0.67 8.47 8.06
N ASP A 27 1.32 8.59 6.91
CA ASP A 27 1.67 9.81 6.20
C ASP A 27 1.23 9.62 4.75
N PRO A 28 -0.01 10.02 4.40
CA PRO A 28 -0.57 9.75 3.09
C PRO A 28 0.12 10.52 1.97
N ALA A 29 0.14 9.92 0.79
CA ALA A 29 0.65 10.53 -0.42
C ALA A 29 -0.09 11.84 -0.73
N THR A 30 0.70 12.87 -1.03
CA THR A 30 0.20 14.18 -1.43
C THR A 30 -0.16 14.26 -2.91
N GLY A 31 0.31 13.30 -3.71
CA GLY A 31 -0.04 13.17 -5.12
C GLY A 31 0.06 11.74 -5.62
N HIS A 32 -0.58 11.47 -6.76
CA HIS A 32 -0.64 10.14 -7.37
C HIS A 32 -0.65 10.22 -8.89
N LEU A 33 -0.34 9.08 -9.52
CA LEU A 33 -0.59 8.80 -10.93
C LEU A 33 -1.01 7.33 -11.07
N TRP A 34 -2.25 7.09 -11.51
CA TRP A 34 -2.71 5.74 -11.80
C TRP A 34 -2.16 5.26 -13.13
N ASP A 35 -1.90 3.95 -13.26
CA ASP A 35 -1.59 3.33 -14.53
C ASP A 35 -0.26 3.82 -15.12
N TYR A 36 0.68 4.18 -14.26
CA TYR A 36 2.04 4.57 -14.60
C TYR A 36 3.04 3.87 -13.69
N LYS A 37 4.23 3.63 -14.24
CA LYS A 37 5.41 3.17 -13.50
C LYS A 37 6.66 3.91 -13.97
N PRO A 38 7.75 3.87 -13.20
CA PRO A 38 9.05 4.25 -13.71
C PRO A 38 9.50 3.35 -14.86
N THR A 39 10.16 3.96 -15.85
CA THR A 39 10.79 3.25 -16.96
C THR A 39 11.84 2.26 -16.45
N ALA A 40 12.10 1.20 -17.22
CA ALA A 40 13.16 0.25 -16.91
C ALA A 40 14.53 0.92 -16.77
N GLU A 41 14.80 1.96 -17.57
CA GLU A 41 16.04 2.74 -17.50
C GLU A 41 16.16 3.43 -16.13
N TRP A 42 15.11 4.13 -15.70
CA TRP A 42 15.09 4.80 -14.40
C TRP A 42 15.29 3.81 -13.25
N LEU A 43 14.58 2.67 -13.27
CA LEU A 43 14.71 1.62 -12.24
C LEU A 43 16.10 0.98 -12.19
N SER A 44 16.81 0.93 -13.31
CA SER A 44 18.17 0.38 -13.36
C SER A 44 19.19 1.30 -12.67
N GLN A 45 18.91 2.61 -12.65
CA GLN A 45 19.77 3.64 -12.07
C GLN A 45 19.39 3.96 -10.61
N HIS A 46 18.11 3.80 -10.26
CA HIS A 46 17.55 4.18 -8.97
C HIS A 46 16.91 2.93 -8.33
N PRO A 47 17.67 2.11 -7.58
CA PRO A 47 17.11 0.95 -6.90
C PRO A 47 16.23 1.38 -5.71
N PRO A 48 15.13 0.67 -5.41
CA PRO A 48 14.29 1.01 -4.27
C PRO A 48 15.04 0.86 -2.95
N VAL A 49 14.81 1.80 -2.03
CA VAL A 49 15.37 1.76 -0.68
C VAL A 49 14.65 0.69 0.15
N ALA A 50 13.33 0.57 -0.03
CA ALA A 50 12.53 -0.47 0.60
C ALA A 50 11.52 -1.06 -0.38
N VAL A 51 11.22 -2.35 -0.20
CA VAL A 51 10.23 -3.08 -0.97
C VAL A 51 9.30 -3.82 0.00
N THR A 52 8.01 -3.48 -0.04
CA THR A 52 6.95 -4.11 0.76
C THR A 52 6.02 -4.87 -0.17
N ARG A 53 5.67 -6.12 0.16
CA ARG A 53 4.90 -7.02 -0.72
C ARG A 53 3.61 -7.47 -0.05
N ASN A 54 2.65 -7.91 -0.87
CA ASN A 54 1.35 -8.45 -0.45
C ASN A 54 0.51 -7.46 0.36
N ILE A 55 0.63 -6.17 0.04
CA ILE A 55 -0.14 -5.09 0.65
C ILE A 55 -1.09 -4.50 -0.38
N GLN A 56 -2.15 -3.84 0.10
CA GLN A 56 -3.07 -3.11 -0.77
C GLN A 56 -2.38 -1.91 -1.41
N VAL A 57 -2.88 -1.51 -2.58
CA VAL A 57 -2.49 -0.22 -3.19
C VAL A 57 -2.79 0.94 -2.24
N ALA A 58 -3.89 0.85 -1.47
CA ALA A 58 -4.26 1.82 -0.45
C ALA A 58 -3.25 1.84 0.70
N GLU A 59 -2.70 0.70 1.12
CA GLU A 59 -1.64 0.71 2.12
C GLU A 59 -0.38 1.41 1.56
N CYS A 60 -0.03 1.20 0.29
CA CYS A 60 1.13 1.87 -0.33
C CYS A 60 0.96 3.39 -0.44
N SER A 61 -0.27 3.87 -0.68
CA SER A 61 -0.56 5.30 -0.83
C SER A 61 -0.78 6.03 0.49
N HIS A 62 -1.31 5.37 1.52
CA HIS A 62 -1.60 6.00 2.82
C HIS A 62 -0.40 6.02 3.79
N ASN A 63 0.60 5.17 3.57
CA ASN A 63 1.71 5.01 4.51
C ASN A 63 3.07 5.15 3.81
N THR A 64 4.01 5.82 4.47
CA THR A 64 5.41 5.74 4.06
C THR A 64 6.01 4.38 4.43
N ARG A 65 6.98 3.95 3.63
CA ARG A 65 7.73 2.69 3.80
C ARG A 65 9.18 2.93 4.20
N LEU A 66 9.61 4.18 4.19
CA LEU A 66 10.88 4.63 4.70
C LEU A 66 10.66 5.33 6.04
N HIS A 67 11.73 5.40 6.82
CA HIS A 67 11.76 6.12 8.09
C HIS A 67 13.01 6.98 8.10
N PHE A 68 13.05 7.98 8.95
CA PHE A 68 14.26 8.74 9.22
C PHE A 68 15.51 7.83 9.39
N PRO A 69 16.64 8.13 8.73
CA PRO A 69 16.94 9.36 7.98
C PRO A 69 16.50 9.39 6.51
N GLU A 70 15.93 8.32 5.97
CA GLU A 70 15.48 8.25 4.59
C GLU A 70 14.09 8.87 4.40
N VAL A 71 14.03 9.99 3.68
CA VAL A 71 12.77 10.66 3.36
C VAL A 71 12.17 10.06 2.10
N GLN A 72 11.01 9.42 2.23
CA GLN A 72 10.26 8.92 1.07
C GLN A 72 9.69 10.09 0.27
N VAL A 73 10.09 10.20 -0.99
CA VAL A 73 9.54 11.20 -1.92
C VAL A 73 8.63 10.58 -2.96
N PHE A 74 8.81 9.29 -3.22
CA PHE A 74 8.16 8.56 -4.29
C PHE A 74 7.98 7.09 -3.92
N ALA A 75 6.87 6.51 -4.39
CA ALA A 75 6.69 5.07 -4.43
C ALA A 75 6.01 4.66 -5.74
N TYR A 76 6.34 3.48 -6.25
CA TYR A 76 5.53 2.82 -7.27
C TYR A 76 5.03 1.48 -6.76
N PHE A 77 3.80 1.15 -7.13
CA PHE A 77 3.10 -0.06 -6.77
C PHE A 77 2.92 -0.92 -8.01
N ALA A 78 3.42 -2.16 -7.97
CA ALA A 78 3.17 -3.17 -9.00
C ALA A 78 2.09 -4.14 -8.53
N VAL A 79 1.02 -4.25 -9.30
CA VAL A 79 -0.17 -5.07 -9.00
C VAL A 79 0.14 -6.55 -9.15
N ASN A 80 -0.37 -7.35 -8.22
CA ASN A 80 -0.42 -8.81 -8.30
C ASN A 80 -1.85 -9.25 -8.61
N HIS A 81 -2.16 -9.44 -9.89
CA HIS A 81 -3.49 -9.85 -10.35
C HIS A 81 -3.96 -11.24 -9.86
N ALA A 82 -3.09 -12.03 -9.21
CA ALA A 82 -3.53 -13.26 -8.54
C ALA A 82 -4.48 -12.98 -7.35
N ASP A 83 -4.47 -11.74 -6.85
CA ASP A 83 -5.16 -11.30 -5.63
C ASP A 83 -6.32 -10.32 -5.92
N ASP A 84 -6.73 -10.19 -7.19
CA ASP A 84 -7.78 -9.24 -7.62
C ASP A 84 -9.18 -9.53 -7.05
N TYR A 85 -9.40 -10.71 -6.49
CA TYR A 85 -10.67 -11.13 -5.91
C TYR A 85 -10.78 -10.89 -4.39
N TYR A 86 -9.73 -10.34 -3.75
CA TYR A 86 -9.75 -10.05 -2.32
C TYR A 86 -10.32 -8.66 -2.03
N HIS A 87 -10.95 -8.51 -0.87
CA HIS A 87 -11.39 -7.22 -0.37
C HIS A 87 -10.21 -6.25 -0.25
N GLY A 88 -10.38 -5.01 -0.72
CA GLY A 88 -9.34 -3.98 -0.67
C GLY A 88 -8.30 -4.05 -1.78
N CYS A 89 -8.50 -4.94 -2.76
CA CYS A 89 -7.65 -4.99 -3.95
C CYS A 89 -7.59 -3.61 -4.66
N PRO A 90 -6.57 -3.37 -5.51
CA PRO A 90 -5.46 -4.25 -5.85
C PRO A 90 -4.47 -4.52 -4.72
N TYR A 91 -3.92 -5.75 -4.69
CA TYR A 91 -2.77 -6.11 -3.85
C TYR A 91 -1.51 -6.21 -4.70
N GLY A 92 -0.34 -6.05 -4.09
CA GLY A 92 0.89 -5.97 -4.88
C GLY A 92 2.16 -5.70 -4.10
N THR A 93 3.14 -5.13 -4.81
CA THR A 93 4.45 -4.76 -4.29
C THR A 93 4.62 -3.25 -4.36
N CYS A 94 4.85 -2.61 -3.22
CA CYS A 94 5.19 -1.20 -3.10
C CYS A 94 6.72 -1.04 -2.97
N SER A 95 7.31 -0.31 -3.89
CA SER A 95 8.73 0.02 -3.92
C SER A 95 8.89 1.50 -3.58
N ALA A 96 9.68 1.84 -2.56
CA ALA A 96 9.84 3.19 -2.04
C ALA A 96 11.22 3.77 -2.32
N PHE A 97 11.25 5.08 -2.58
CA PHE A 97 12.43 5.79 -3.08
C PHE A 97 12.63 7.13 -2.36
N THR A 98 13.90 7.51 -2.23
CA THR A 98 14.35 8.84 -1.82
C THR A 98 14.60 9.77 -3.01
N GLU A 99 14.41 9.27 -4.23
CA GLU A 99 14.67 9.95 -5.49
C GLU A 99 13.36 10.13 -6.26
N LEU A 100 13.16 11.32 -6.82
CA LEU A 100 11.92 11.70 -7.48
C LEU A 100 12.07 11.54 -9.01
N PRO A 101 11.26 10.68 -9.67
CA PRO A 101 11.24 10.61 -11.12
C PRO A 101 10.63 11.89 -11.72
N THR A 102 11.12 12.31 -12.89
CA THR A 102 10.43 13.29 -13.72
C THR A 102 9.31 12.63 -14.51
N THR A 103 8.48 13.44 -15.17
CA THR A 103 7.48 12.89 -16.09
C THR A 103 8.03 12.11 -17.27
N ALA A 104 9.28 12.36 -17.69
CA ALA A 104 9.91 11.62 -18.78
C ALA A 104 10.39 10.23 -18.31
N ASP A 105 10.54 10.05 -17.00
CA ASP A 105 10.97 8.80 -16.39
C ASP A 105 9.82 7.84 -16.12
N LEU A 106 8.58 8.22 -16.45
CA LEU A 106 7.37 7.43 -16.23
C LEU A 106 6.75 6.99 -17.56
N GLU A 107 6.25 5.76 -17.59
CA GLU A 107 5.59 5.17 -18.75
C GLU A 107 4.21 4.58 -18.37
N PRO A 108 3.22 4.60 -19.29
CA PRO A 108 1.93 3.97 -19.05
C PRO A 108 2.05 2.46 -18.81
N ASP A 109 1.33 1.96 -17.82
CA ASP A 109 1.22 0.55 -17.48
C ASP A 109 -0.17 0.23 -16.94
N PHE A 110 -1.15 0.31 -17.85
CA PHE A 110 -2.57 0.25 -17.54
C PHE A 110 -2.95 -0.97 -16.71
N THR A 111 -3.61 -0.73 -15.57
CA THR A 111 -4.07 -1.67 -14.55
C THR A 111 -2.98 -2.43 -13.79
N ASN A 112 -1.71 -2.35 -14.22
CA ASN A 112 -0.64 -3.16 -13.62
C ASN A 112 0.20 -2.36 -12.62
N SER A 113 0.21 -1.02 -12.70
CA SER A 113 1.06 -0.20 -11.84
C SER A 113 0.45 1.15 -11.49
N HIS A 114 0.79 1.67 -10.30
CA HIS A 114 0.40 3.01 -9.84
C HIS A 114 1.57 3.70 -9.14
N ALA A 115 1.62 5.02 -9.18
CA ALA A 115 2.68 5.83 -8.62
C ALA A 115 2.15 6.84 -7.59
N PHE A 116 2.91 7.08 -6.54
CA PHE A 116 2.54 7.94 -5.41
C PHE A 116 3.70 8.87 -5.04
N PHE A 117 3.37 10.09 -4.63
CA PHE A 117 4.30 11.19 -4.42
C PHE A 117 4.04 11.87 -3.07
N TRP A 118 5.10 12.16 -2.33
CA TRP A 118 5.03 12.82 -1.03
C TRP A 118 5.47 14.29 -1.13
N HIS A 119 5.13 15.05 -0.10
CA HIS A 119 5.58 16.45 0.09
C HIS A 119 5.23 17.41 -1.06
N TYR A 120 4.14 17.13 -1.77
CA TYR A 120 3.64 17.88 -2.93
C TYR A 120 4.65 17.96 -4.08
N LEU A 121 5.50 16.94 -4.23
CA LEU A 121 6.59 16.93 -5.18
C LEU A 121 6.19 16.51 -6.60
N GLY A 122 5.07 15.81 -6.78
CA GLY A 122 4.65 15.33 -8.09
C GLY A 122 3.23 14.76 -8.12
N GLY A 123 2.83 14.35 -9.32
CA GLY A 123 1.53 13.73 -9.57
C GLY A 123 0.32 14.67 -9.47
N ILE A 124 -0.86 14.08 -9.60
CA ILE A 124 -2.15 14.73 -9.41
C ILE A 124 -2.39 14.84 -7.89
N PRO A 125 -2.82 16.00 -7.36
CA PRO A 125 -3.02 16.17 -5.92
C PRO A 125 -3.98 15.15 -5.30
N GLY A 126 -3.60 14.63 -4.13
CA GLY A 126 -4.37 13.68 -3.32
C GLY A 126 -3.78 12.27 -3.29
N VAL A 127 -4.29 11.45 -2.37
CA VAL A 127 -3.79 10.09 -2.08
C VAL A 127 -3.99 9.12 -3.25
N GLY A 128 -5.08 9.29 -4.01
CA GLY A 128 -5.33 8.48 -5.20
C GLY A 128 -5.85 7.07 -4.92
N THR A 129 -6.38 6.78 -3.73
CA THR A 129 -7.04 5.51 -3.43
C THR A 129 -8.17 5.73 -2.43
N ASN A 130 -9.04 4.73 -2.28
CA ASN A 130 -9.89 4.63 -1.10
C ASN A 130 -9.04 4.45 0.19
N PRO A 131 -9.65 4.54 1.39
CA PRO A 131 -9.01 4.08 2.61
C PRO A 131 -8.59 2.62 2.54
N ILE A 132 -7.66 2.22 3.40
CA ILE A 132 -7.25 0.82 3.57
C ILE A 132 -8.49 0.01 3.98
N ALA A 133 -8.69 -1.16 3.36
CA ALA A 133 -9.83 -2.01 3.66
C ALA A 133 -9.43 -3.24 4.46
N ASP A 134 -10.31 -3.71 5.35
CA ASP A 134 -10.16 -4.99 6.02
C ASP A 134 -10.21 -6.12 4.95
N PRO A 135 -9.22 -7.03 4.91
CA PRO A 135 -9.13 -8.04 3.86
C PRO A 135 -10.24 -9.12 3.93
N LYS A 136 -11.01 -9.18 5.01
CA LYS A 136 -12.10 -10.15 5.22
C LYS A 136 -13.46 -9.57 4.88
N THR A 137 -13.65 -8.27 5.08
CA THR A 137 -14.96 -7.62 5.01
C THR A 137 -15.01 -6.48 4.00
N GLY A 138 -13.87 -5.97 3.55
CA GLY A 138 -13.78 -4.76 2.75
C GLY A 138 -14.07 -3.47 3.51
N GLY A 139 -14.39 -3.55 4.81
CA GLY A 139 -14.65 -2.39 5.65
C GLY A 139 -13.45 -1.45 5.68
N PHE A 140 -13.69 -0.16 5.50
CA PHE A 140 -12.63 0.83 5.55
C PHE A 140 -12.09 0.99 6.97
N GLY A 141 -10.80 1.28 7.02
CA GLY A 141 -10.01 1.52 8.20
C GLY A 141 -8.75 2.30 7.88
N TYR A 142 -7.79 2.26 8.80
CA TYR A 142 -6.49 2.90 8.68
C TYR A 142 -5.44 2.08 9.43
N GLU A 143 -4.16 2.28 9.10
CA GLU A 143 -3.07 1.77 9.92
C GLU A 143 -2.59 2.87 10.86
N GLY A 144 -2.47 2.56 12.16
CA GLY A 144 -1.86 3.48 13.13
C GLY A 144 -0.33 3.52 12.99
N MET A 145 0.34 4.37 13.78
CA MET A 145 1.81 4.54 13.77
C MET A 145 2.61 3.27 14.12
N ASN A 146 1.95 2.26 14.66
CA ASN A 146 2.56 0.96 14.91
C ASN A 146 2.37 0.00 13.74
N GLY A 147 1.66 0.36 12.67
CA GLY A 147 1.27 -0.52 11.56
C GLY A 147 0.14 -1.49 11.90
N ALA A 148 -0.63 -1.26 12.97
CA ALA A 148 -1.83 -2.04 13.25
C ALA A 148 -3.03 -1.45 12.49
N PHE A 149 -3.80 -2.32 11.84
CA PHE A 149 -5.06 -1.93 11.21
C PHE A 149 -6.16 -1.67 12.24
N HIS A 150 -6.91 -0.61 12.03
CA HIS A 150 -8.05 -0.18 12.84
C HIS A 150 -9.29 -0.03 11.95
N ASP A 151 -10.33 -0.82 12.25
CA ASP A 151 -11.63 -0.70 11.60
C ASP A 151 -12.28 0.66 11.88
N GLY A 152 -12.92 1.24 10.86
CA GLY A 152 -13.75 2.42 11.00
C GLY A 152 -13.07 3.72 10.58
N PRO A 153 -13.63 4.88 10.97
CA PRO A 153 -13.09 6.16 10.58
C PRO A 153 -11.66 6.35 11.10
N ALA A 154 -10.81 6.85 10.20
CA ALA A 154 -9.49 7.39 10.52
C ALA A 154 -9.56 8.43 11.65
N VAL A 155 -8.71 8.26 12.67
CA VAL A 155 -8.50 9.28 13.72
C VAL A 155 -7.43 10.25 13.23
N THR A 156 -7.81 11.17 12.35
CA THR A 156 -6.86 12.04 11.60
C THR A 156 -6.01 12.97 12.47
N THR A 157 -6.31 13.11 13.76
CA THR A 157 -5.42 13.80 14.71
C THR A 157 -4.11 13.04 14.98
N GLU A 158 -4.04 11.77 14.63
CA GLU A 158 -2.86 10.90 14.77
C GLU A 158 -2.10 10.71 13.45
N GLU A 159 -2.61 11.30 12.35
CA GLU A 159 -1.98 11.29 11.04
C GLU A 159 -0.69 12.12 11.05
N GLN A 160 0.36 11.57 10.49
CA GLN A 160 1.72 12.12 10.50
C GLN A 160 2.02 12.82 9.17
N VAL A 161 1.19 13.78 8.79
CA VAL A 161 1.34 14.51 7.51
C VAL A 161 2.71 15.19 7.43
N ASP A 162 3.44 14.93 6.34
CA ASP A 162 4.75 15.54 6.06
C ASP A 162 5.79 15.28 7.17
N HIS A 163 5.66 14.20 7.93
CA HIS A 163 6.46 14.04 9.14
C HIS A 163 7.97 13.98 8.83
N ASP A 164 8.34 13.39 7.69
CA ASP A 164 9.73 13.22 7.25
C ASP A 164 10.35 14.51 6.66
N ARG A 165 9.52 15.48 6.26
CA ARG A 165 9.97 16.65 5.49
C ARG A 165 11.03 17.49 6.21
N ASN A 166 10.94 17.59 7.53
CA ASN A 166 11.79 18.46 8.34
C ASN A 166 12.98 17.74 8.98
N TRP A 167 13.12 16.43 8.77
CA TRP A 167 14.05 15.63 9.54
C TRP A 167 15.38 15.38 8.82
N SER A 168 15.40 15.38 7.49
CA SER A 168 16.67 15.20 6.77
C SER A 168 17.47 16.50 6.66
N GLN A 169 18.80 16.39 6.81
CA GLN A 169 19.74 17.49 6.55
C GLN A 169 19.88 17.79 5.04
N LYS A 170 19.24 16.99 4.18
CA LYS A 170 19.23 17.17 2.73
C LYS A 170 17.96 17.91 2.33
N PRO A 171 18.05 18.92 1.45
CA PRO A 171 16.84 19.52 0.89
C PRO A 171 16.06 18.45 0.10
N LEU A 172 14.72 18.55 0.13
CA LEU A 172 13.87 17.80 -0.79
C LEU A 172 14.25 18.13 -2.25
N PRO A 173 14.08 17.18 -3.20
CA PRO A 173 14.26 17.47 -4.61
C PRO A 173 13.25 18.53 -5.08
N ASP A 174 13.55 19.17 -6.21
CA ASP A 174 12.62 20.13 -6.81
C ASP A 174 11.31 19.42 -7.20
N ALA A 175 10.19 20.01 -6.78
CA ALA A 175 8.88 19.55 -7.19
C ALA A 175 8.70 19.67 -8.71
N TRP A 176 7.82 18.84 -9.27
CA TRP A 176 7.38 18.99 -10.65
C TRP A 176 6.87 20.42 -10.91
N PRO A 177 7.15 21.00 -12.10
CA PRO A 177 6.70 22.35 -12.41
C PRO A 177 5.18 22.47 -12.28
N LYS A 178 4.71 23.50 -11.57
CA LYS A 178 3.26 23.78 -11.46
C LYS A 178 2.59 24.07 -12.81
N SER A 179 3.39 24.45 -13.82
CA SER A 179 2.95 24.67 -15.21
C SER A 179 2.82 23.39 -16.02
N LEU A 180 3.20 22.24 -15.47
CA LEU A 180 3.06 20.95 -16.12
C LEU A 180 1.59 20.66 -16.38
N ASP A 181 1.25 20.41 -17.64
CA ASP A 181 -0.09 19.98 -18.00
C ASP A 181 -0.30 18.53 -17.56
N LEU A 182 -0.95 18.36 -16.40
CA LEU A 182 -1.32 17.06 -15.86
C LEU A 182 -2.57 16.47 -16.51
N SER A 183 -3.31 17.21 -17.33
CA SER A 183 -4.55 16.72 -17.95
C SER A 183 -4.33 15.47 -18.81
N LYS A 184 -3.12 15.29 -19.35
CA LYS A 184 -2.71 14.07 -20.09
C LYS A 184 -2.59 12.82 -19.21
N TYR A 185 -2.43 13.01 -17.90
CA TYR A 185 -2.33 11.93 -16.91
C TYR A 185 -3.63 11.71 -16.14
N VAL A 186 -4.52 12.70 -16.13
CA VAL A 186 -5.78 12.64 -15.39
C VAL A 186 -6.80 11.84 -16.21
N VAL A 187 -7.25 10.71 -15.65
CA VAL A 187 -8.50 10.08 -16.09
C VAL A 187 -9.64 10.88 -15.45
N THR A 188 -10.12 11.92 -16.11
CA THR A 188 -11.00 12.98 -15.56
C THR A 188 -12.33 12.50 -14.95
N HIS A 189 -12.69 11.23 -15.11
CA HIS A 189 -13.92 10.63 -14.60
C HIS A 189 -13.74 9.20 -14.07
N GLY A 190 -12.51 8.83 -13.73
CA GLY A 190 -12.21 7.50 -13.19
C GLY A 190 -12.65 7.32 -11.74
N PRO A 191 -12.99 6.09 -11.32
CA PRO A 191 -13.15 5.75 -9.91
C PRO A 191 -11.87 6.06 -9.11
N VAL A 192 -12.02 6.43 -7.83
CA VAL A 192 -10.87 6.76 -6.95
C VAL A 192 -10.00 5.53 -6.66
N GLN A 193 -10.60 4.36 -6.54
CA GLN A 193 -9.88 3.11 -6.33
C GLN A 193 -9.43 2.54 -7.69
N PRO A 194 -8.15 2.18 -7.86
CA PRO A 194 -7.70 1.43 -9.03
C PRO A 194 -8.48 0.13 -9.25
N ILE A 195 -8.64 -0.29 -10.51
CA ILE A 195 -9.37 -1.51 -10.86
C ILE A 195 -8.64 -2.77 -10.39
N CYS A 196 -9.39 -3.76 -9.89
CA CYS A 196 -8.87 -5.10 -9.60
C CYS A 196 -9.11 -6.02 -10.79
N ALA A 197 -8.43 -5.76 -11.90
CA ALA A 197 -8.53 -6.58 -13.11
C ALA A 197 -7.39 -6.26 -14.07
N ARG A 198 -7.11 -7.18 -15.00
CA ARG A 198 -6.23 -6.88 -16.14
C ARG A 198 -6.98 -6.06 -17.21
N PRO A 199 -6.28 -5.51 -18.22
CA PRO A 199 -6.92 -4.76 -19.28
C PRO A 199 -7.98 -5.60 -20.01
N GLY A 200 -9.21 -5.09 -20.06
CA GLY A 200 -10.33 -5.74 -20.73
C GLY A 200 -11.07 -6.80 -19.92
N GLU A 201 -10.64 -7.07 -18.68
CA GLU A 201 -11.33 -7.97 -17.76
C GLU A 201 -12.41 -7.23 -16.93
N PRO A 202 -13.44 -7.93 -16.42
CA PRO A 202 -14.36 -7.38 -15.44
C PRO A 202 -13.63 -6.99 -14.15
N ASN A 203 -14.07 -5.91 -13.48
CA ASN A 203 -13.55 -5.59 -12.15
C ASN A 203 -13.90 -6.72 -11.17
N HIS A 204 -12.88 -7.30 -10.52
CA HIS A 204 -13.02 -8.43 -9.61
C HIS A 204 -13.13 -8.05 -8.13
N ASP A 205 -13.09 -6.75 -7.82
CA ASP A 205 -13.28 -6.26 -6.46
C ASP A 205 -14.62 -6.78 -5.88
N PRO A 206 -14.60 -7.52 -4.76
CA PRO A 206 -15.80 -8.04 -4.12
C PRO A 206 -16.62 -6.97 -3.38
N GLY A 207 -16.11 -5.75 -3.23
CA GLY A 207 -16.75 -4.66 -2.51
C GLY A 207 -16.72 -4.85 -1.01
N GLN A 208 -17.76 -4.37 -0.32
CA GLN A 208 -17.87 -4.49 1.14
C GLN A 208 -18.94 -5.49 1.57
N ALA A 209 -18.65 -6.23 2.63
CA ALA A 209 -19.62 -7.06 3.32
C ALA A 209 -20.71 -6.19 3.98
N PRO A 210 -21.95 -6.67 4.08
CA PRO A 210 -23.03 -5.92 4.73
C PRO A 210 -22.67 -5.49 6.15
N GLY A 211 -22.85 -4.19 6.44
CA GLY A 211 -22.56 -3.60 7.76
C GLY A 211 -21.10 -3.20 7.99
N ALA A 212 -20.22 -3.45 7.03
CA ALA A 212 -18.86 -2.93 7.08
C ALA A 212 -18.85 -1.40 6.89
N TYR A 213 -17.88 -0.71 7.49
CA TYR A 213 -17.76 0.74 7.42
C TYR A 213 -17.30 1.21 6.03
N GLY A 214 -17.88 2.28 5.49
CA GLY A 214 -17.45 2.91 4.23
C GLY A 214 -18.51 2.95 3.12
N ASN A 215 -19.48 2.03 3.14
CA ASN A 215 -20.54 1.92 2.12
C ASN A 215 -20.00 1.94 0.67
N TYR A 216 -18.89 1.25 0.43
CA TYR A 216 -18.22 1.20 -0.86
C TYR A 216 -18.82 0.11 -1.76
N THR A 217 -19.05 0.48 -3.01
CA THR A 217 -19.42 -0.43 -4.09
C THR A 217 -18.43 -0.25 -5.24
N PRO A 218 -17.80 -1.34 -5.73
CA PRO A 218 -16.86 -1.25 -6.83
C PRO A 218 -17.49 -0.72 -8.10
N ALA A 219 -16.76 0.16 -8.77
CA ALA A 219 -17.15 0.62 -10.10
C ALA A 219 -16.97 -0.49 -11.13
N PRO A 220 -17.82 -0.56 -12.17
CA PRO A 220 -17.65 -1.52 -13.26
C PRO A 220 -16.39 -1.18 -14.09
N ALA A 221 -15.83 -2.19 -14.76
CA ALA A 221 -14.65 -2.04 -15.62
C ALA A 221 -14.82 -0.94 -16.71
N SER A 222 -16.05 -0.67 -17.14
CA SER A 222 -16.36 0.36 -18.15
C SER A 222 -16.10 1.79 -17.71
N GLN A 223 -15.79 2.03 -16.43
CA GLN A 223 -15.41 3.35 -15.91
C GLN A 223 -13.89 3.57 -15.86
N TYR A 224 -13.09 2.57 -16.22
CA TYR A 224 -11.64 2.64 -16.24
C TYR A 224 -11.15 2.74 -17.68
N PHE A 225 -10.26 3.71 -17.93
CA PHE A 225 -9.76 4.01 -19.26
C PHE A 225 -8.24 3.99 -19.25
N PRO A 226 -7.60 3.42 -20.28
CA PRO A 226 -6.15 3.45 -20.38
C PRO A 226 -5.65 4.90 -20.47
N PRO A 227 -4.49 5.22 -19.89
CA PRO A 227 -3.86 6.50 -20.10
C PRO A 227 -3.67 6.75 -21.60
N ASN A 228 -3.89 8.00 -22.04
CA ASN A 228 -3.62 8.36 -23.43
C ASN A 228 -2.15 8.06 -23.74
N PRO A 229 -1.85 7.23 -24.76
CA PRO A 229 -0.48 6.95 -25.11
C PRO A 229 0.18 8.27 -25.54
N ILE A 230 1.28 8.63 -24.88
CA ILE A 230 2.15 9.74 -25.31
C ILE A 230 2.72 9.46 -26.73
N SER A 231 2.56 8.25 -27.27
CA SER A 231 2.75 7.95 -28.69
C SER A 231 2.01 6.66 -29.14
N GLY A 232 0.91 6.81 -29.87
CA GLY A 232 0.54 5.93 -31.00
C GLY A 232 0.09 4.47 -30.77
N GLY A 233 -0.17 4.02 -29.53
CA GLY A 233 -0.66 2.66 -29.28
C GLY A 233 -2.17 2.59 -28.99
N SER A 234 -2.99 2.18 -29.96
CA SER A 234 -4.43 1.98 -29.75
C SER A 234 -4.67 0.80 -28.79
N ALA A 235 -5.27 1.07 -27.62
CA ALA A 235 -5.80 0.00 -26.78
C ALA A 235 -7.05 -0.62 -27.45
N PRO A 236 -7.23 -1.95 -27.40
CA PRO A 236 -8.46 -2.57 -27.89
C PRO A 236 -9.67 -2.11 -27.05
N PRO A 237 -10.85 -1.95 -27.67
CA PRO A 237 -12.05 -1.53 -26.97
C PRO A 237 -12.47 -2.57 -25.91
N PRO A 238 -13.14 -2.14 -24.82
CA PRO A 238 -13.69 -3.07 -23.83
C PRO A 238 -14.68 -4.03 -24.51
N SER A 239 -14.49 -5.33 -24.28
CA SER A 239 -15.39 -6.37 -24.79
C SER A 239 -16.76 -6.22 -24.15
N THR A 240 -17.76 -5.83 -24.95
CA THR A 240 -19.14 -5.55 -24.49
C THR A 240 -20.04 -6.78 -24.40
N ASN A 241 -19.54 -8.00 -24.64
CA ASN A 241 -20.42 -9.17 -24.74
C ASN A 241 -19.90 -10.38 -23.98
N HIS A 242 -20.07 -10.39 -22.65
CA HIS A 242 -20.34 -11.62 -21.93
C HIS A 242 -21.45 -11.40 -20.91
N THR A 243 -22.61 -11.96 -21.21
CA THR A 243 -23.67 -12.22 -20.23
C THR A 243 -23.08 -13.01 -19.06
N PRO A 244 -23.29 -12.58 -17.81
CA PRO A 244 -22.72 -13.27 -16.66
C PRO A 244 -23.49 -14.58 -16.42
N ASN A 245 -22.97 -15.67 -16.96
CA ASN A 245 -23.12 -16.96 -16.28
C ASN A 245 -22.25 -16.85 -15.03
N HIS A 246 -22.83 -16.39 -13.92
CA HIS A 246 -22.20 -16.45 -12.61
C HIS A 246 -21.94 -17.93 -12.27
N PRO A 247 -20.69 -18.43 -12.28
CA PRO A 247 -20.41 -19.54 -11.38
C PRO A 247 -20.72 -19.02 -9.98
N LYS A 248 -21.49 -19.79 -9.19
CA LYS A 248 -21.68 -19.52 -7.77
C LYS A 248 -20.30 -19.28 -7.16
N VAL A 249 -20.02 -18.04 -6.78
CA VAL A 249 -18.81 -17.68 -6.06
C VAL A 249 -18.91 -18.42 -4.74
N ASN A 250 -18.24 -19.57 -4.66
CA ASN A 250 -17.96 -20.18 -3.37
C ASN A 250 -17.25 -19.11 -2.53
N PRO A 251 -17.56 -18.98 -1.23
CA PRO A 251 -16.89 -18.00 -0.37
C PRO A 251 -15.39 -18.10 -0.63
N VAL A 252 -14.82 -16.97 -1.08
CA VAL A 252 -13.42 -16.82 -1.42
C VAL A 252 -12.63 -17.48 -0.29
N LYS A 253 -11.74 -18.42 -0.64
CA LYS A 253 -10.84 -19.03 0.35
C LYS A 253 -10.21 -17.86 1.11
N GLN A 254 -10.42 -17.83 2.43
CA GLN A 254 -9.71 -16.90 3.29
C GLN A 254 -8.22 -16.99 2.92
N PRO A 255 -7.50 -15.86 2.82
CA PRO A 255 -6.07 -15.95 2.66
C PRO A 255 -5.54 -16.75 3.86
N GLU A 256 -5.04 -17.97 3.60
CA GLU A 256 -4.31 -18.78 4.59
C GLU A 256 -3.12 -18.00 5.18
N LYS A 257 -2.80 -16.84 4.58
CA LYS A 257 -1.77 -15.88 4.93
C LYS A 257 -2.19 -14.81 5.93
N CYS A 258 -3.25 -15.01 6.75
CA CYS A 258 -3.48 -14.15 7.94
C CYS A 258 -2.23 -14.01 8.83
N ALA A 259 -1.31 -14.99 8.78
CA ALA A 259 -0.01 -14.90 9.43
C ALA A 259 0.78 -13.64 9.04
N GLN A 260 0.65 -13.12 7.82
CA GLN A 260 1.48 -11.99 7.31
C GLN A 260 1.01 -10.60 7.76
N TYR A 261 -0.20 -10.49 8.31
CA TYR A 261 -0.82 -9.21 8.72
C TYR A 261 -0.77 -8.99 10.25
N CYS A 262 -0.20 -9.94 11.00
CA CYS A 262 0.00 -9.82 12.44
C CYS A 262 1.50 -9.64 12.74
N GLN A 263 1.87 -8.63 13.52
CA GLN A 263 3.23 -8.39 13.99
C GLN A 263 3.87 -9.56 14.77
N CYS A 264 3.10 -10.62 15.05
CA CYS A 264 3.55 -11.83 15.73
C CYS A 264 4.31 -12.83 14.82
N VAL A 265 4.53 -12.55 13.52
CA VAL A 265 5.24 -13.46 12.59
C VAL A 265 6.60 -13.91 13.15
N SER A 266 7.35 -13.00 13.76
CA SER A 266 8.67 -13.32 14.34
C SER A 266 8.60 -14.31 15.52
N SER A 267 7.41 -14.50 16.11
CA SER A 267 7.17 -15.34 17.29
C SER A 267 6.43 -16.66 16.98
N CYS A 268 5.91 -16.82 15.76
CA CYS A 268 5.14 -18.01 15.36
C CYS A 268 6.03 -18.99 14.60
N LYS A 269 6.58 -20.00 15.30
CA LYS A 269 7.52 -20.98 14.71
C LYS A 269 6.88 -22.05 13.80
N THR A 270 5.55 -22.07 13.62
CA THR A 270 4.85 -23.06 12.78
C THR A 270 3.52 -22.53 12.23
N ASN A 271 3.11 -23.00 11.05
CA ASN A 271 1.86 -22.68 10.33
C ASN A 271 0.56 -23.18 11.01
N ALA A 272 0.50 -23.22 12.33
CA ALA A 272 -0.75 -23.49 13.04
C ALA A 272 -1.69 -22.27 12.92
N PRO A 273 -3.02 -22.45 12.87
CA PRO A 273 -3.96 -21.36 12.64
C PRO A 273 -3.82 -20.27 13.71
N CYS A 274 -3.48 -19.06 13.26
CA CYS A 274 -3.30 -17.86 14.09
C CYS A 274 -4.57 -17.51 14.90
N GLU A 275 -5.73 -18.05 14.51
CA GLU A 275 -7.05 -17.88 15.15
C GLU A 275 -7.06 -18.20 16.65
N LEU A 276 -6.26 -19.17 17.11
CA LEU A 276 -6.23 -19.56 18.52
C LEU A 276 -5.43 -18.62 19.42
N ARG A 277 -4.61 -17.72 18.85
CA ARG A 277 -3.70 -16.86 19.64
C ARG A 277 -4.04 -15.37 19.59
N CYS A 278 -4.62 -14.87 18.51
CA CYS A 278 -4.87 -13.43 18.34
C CYS A 278 -6.35 -13.02 18.46
N GLY A 279 -7.27 -13.95 18.74
CA GLY A 279 -8.69 -13.63 18.79
C GLY A 279 -9.43 -14.31 19.94
N ARG A 280 -9.38 -13.72 21.14
CA ARG A 280 -10.53 -13.70 22.08
C ARG A 280 -10.30 -12.67 23.19
N LYS A 281 -11.32 -11.83 23.37
CA LYS A 281 -11.51 -10.83 24.43
C LYS A 281 -10.85 -11.21 25.78
N SER A 282 -10.04 -10.29 26.31
CA SER A 282 -9.76 -10.06 27.73
C SER A 282 -8.97 -11.12 28.54
N LYS A 283 -8.01 -10.57 29.30
CA LYS A 283 -7.30 -11.10 30.50
C LYS A 283 -6.10 -12.03 30.27
N LYS A 284 -4.92 -11.43 30.47
CA LYS A 284 -3.62 -12.00 30.87
C LYS A 284 -3.07 -13.08 29.94
N CYS A 285 -1.93 -12.79 29.30
CA CYS A 285 -1.00 -13.85 28.91
C CYS A 285 -0.59 -14.59 30.20
N ALA A 286 -1.27 -15.69 30.52
CA ALA A 286 -0.80 -16.61 31.53
C ALA A 286 0.46 -17.25 30.96
N GLY A 287 1.57 -17.05 31.68
CA GLY A 287 2.85 -17.67 31.38
C GLY A 287 2.76 -19.19 31.46
N VAL A 288 3.90 -19.80 31.13
CA VAL A 288 4.21 -21.24 31.09
C VAL A 288 3.44 -22.05 30.04
N SER A 289 4.07 -22.19 28.87
CA SER A 289 4.44 -23.49 28.25
C SER A 289 4.66 -23.30 26.75
N CYS A 290 5.89 -22.91 26.38
CA CYS A 290 6.45 -23.19 25.06
C CYS A 290 7.87 -23.70 25.34
N SER A 291 7.96 -25.01 25.59
CA SER A 291 9.20 -25.77 25.44
C SER A 291 9.61 -25.82 23.97
#